data_AF-R0KSQ5-F1
#
_entry.id   AF-R0KSQ5-F1
#
_cell.length_a   1.000
_cell.length_b   1.000
_cell.length_c   1.000
_cell.angle_alpha   90.00
_cell.angle_beta   90.00
_cell.angle_gamma   90.00
#
_symmetry.space_group_name_H-M   'P 1'
#
loop_
_entity.id
_entity.type
_entity.pdbx_description
1 polymer ?
#
loop_
_entity_poly.entity_id
_entity_poly.type
_entity_poly.pdbx_seq_one_letter_code
_entity_poly.pdbx_strand_id
1 'polypeptide(L)'
;VKYLNAYTGTVLLRCRKDFYRLLCSALPLVRQLESRGLRCPCFLSTLHVGGTIRSCQKFLIQYNRRQLLTLLQNCTNEEERQRIRQSVLSCSLTEEQSHSGEEEEEEDEDDGTETD
;
A
#
# COMPACT_ATOMS: atom_id res chain seq x y z
N VAL A 1 1.51 -10.90 -0.29
CA VAL A 1 1.00 -9.59 -0.75
C VAL A 1 -0.43 -9.45 -0.26
N LYS A 2 -0.83 -8.31 0.33
CA LYS A 2 -2.20 -8.11 0.84
C LYS A 2 -3.06 -7.28 -0.11
N TYR A 3 -2.46 -6.44 -0.94
CA TYR A 3 -3.13 -5.63 -1.95
C TYR A 3 -2.16 -5.31 -3.09
N LEU A 4 -2.66 -5.35 -4.33
CA LEU A 4 -1.95 -4.90 -5.53
C LEU A 4 -2.96 -4.17 -6.41
N ASN A 5 -2.63 -2.96 -6.81
CA ASN A 5 -3.36 -2.24 -7.84
C ASN A 5 -2.46 -2.07 -9.06
N ALA A 6 -2.77 -2.80 -10.13
CA ALA A 6 -2.01 -2.75 -11.37
C ALA A 6 -2.16 -1.40 -12.10
N TYR A 7 -3.26 -0.68 -11.89
CA TYR A 7 -3.50 0.62 -12.53
C TYR A 7 -2.70 1.74 -11.86
N THR A 8 -2.59 1.74 -10.53
CA THR A 8 -1.82 2.75 -9.78
C THR A 8 -0.40 2.32 -9.44
N GLY A 9 -0.02 1.07 -9.74
CA GLY A 9 1.29 0.51 -9.40
C GLY A 9 1.56 0.41 -7.90
N THR A 10 0.52 0.37 -7.06
CA THR A 10 0.65 0.38 -5.60
C THR A 10 0.53 -1.04 -5.02
N VAL A 11 1.42 -1.39 -4.09
CA VAL A 11 1.44 -2.71 -3.43
C VAL A 11 1.45 -2.54 -1.91
N LEU A 12 0.64 -3.33 -1.20
CA LEU A 12 0.73 -3.48 0.25
C LEU A 12 1.35 -4.83 0.62
N LEU A 13 2.52 -4.77 1.26
CA LEU A 13 3.29 -5.92 1.71
C LEU A 13 3.23 -6.02 3.24
N ARG A 14 2.97 -7.23 3.77
CA ARG A 14 3.10 -7.53 5.20
C ARG A 14 4.47 -8.18 5.43
N CYS A 15 5.18 -7.73 6.45
CA CYS A 15 6.42 -8.33 6.91
C CYS A 15 6.46 -8.31 8.45
N ARG A 16 7.30 -9.16 9.05
CA ARG A 16 7.59 -9.09 10.48
C ARG A 16 8.42 -7.84 10.80
N LYS A 17 8.24 -7.29 11.99
CA LYS A 17 8.92 -6.07 12.47
C LYS A 17 10.44 -6.19 12.44
N ASP A 18 11.00 -7.38 12.59
CA ASP A 18 12.47 -7.54 12.61
C ASP A 18 13.08 -7.43 11.21
N PHE A 19 12.29 -7.71 10.16
CA PHE A 19 12.79 -7.84 8.79
C PHE A 19 12.34 -6.72 7.84
N TYR A 20 11.56 -5.73 8.30
CA TYR A 20 11.08 -4.67 7.39
C TYR A 20 12.23 -3.88 6.76
N ARG A 21 13.35 -3.69 7.48
CA ARG A 21 14.53 -2.98 6.96
C ARG A 21 15.18 -3.72 5.80
N LEU A 22 15.32 -5.04 5.95
CA LEU A 22 15.84 -5.90 4.89
C LEU A 22 14.92 -5.90 3.67
N LEU A 23 13.61 -5.95 3.89
CA LEU A 23 12.65 -5.84 2.79
C LEU A 23 12.79 -4.49 2.08
N CYS A 24 12.84 -3.38 2.83
CA CYS A 24 12.98 -2.04 2.24
C CYS A 24 14.29 -1.87 1.45
N SER A 25 15.40 -2.50 1.89
CA SER A 25 16.66 -2.45 1.14
C SER A 25 16.67 -3.38 -0.07
N ALA A 26 15.92 -4.49 -0.03
CA ALA A 26 15.83 -5.43 -1.15
C ALA A 26 14.91 -4.95 -2.28
N LEU A 27 13.85 -4.20 -1.98
CA LEU A 27 12.87 -3.75 -2.98
C LEU A 27 13.50 -2.99 -4.17
N PRO A 28 14.42 -2.02 -3.97
CA PRO A 28 15.08 -1.31 -5.08
C PRO A 28 16.01 -2.18 -5.94
N LEU A 29 16.38 -3.37 -5.46
CA LEU A 29 17.22 -4.31 -6.21
C LEU A 29 16.41 -5.07 -7.27
N VAL A 30 15.08 -5.12 -7.13
CA VAL A 30 14.18 -5.70 -8.13
C VAL A 30 14.05 -4.71 -9.28
N ARG A 31 14.80 -4.96 -10.36
CA ARG A 31 14.85 -4.09 -11.56
C ARG A 31 14.09 -4.63 -12.76
N GLN A 32 13.84 -5.93 -12.80
CA GLN A 32 13.20 -6.60 -13.93
C GLN A 32 12.26 -7.68 -13.40
N LEU A 33 11.05 -7.69 -13.94
CA LEU A 33 10.08 -8.75 -13.73
C LEU A 33 9.89 -9.52 -15.04
N GLU A 34 10.15 -10.81 -15.01
CA GLU A 34 9.93 -11.69 -16.15
C GLU A 34 8.56 -12.35 -16.03
N SER A 35 7.73 -12.24 -17.07
CA SER A 35 6.43 -12.89 -17.14
C SER A 35 6.17 -13.39 -18.55
N ARG A 36 5.91 -14.70 -18.70
CA ARG A 36 5.60 -15.34 -19.99
C ARG A 36 6.57 -14.98 -21.13
N GLY A 37 7.87 -14.88 -20.82
CA GLY A 37 8.93 -14.55 -21.78
C GLY A 37 9.11 -13.05 -22.07
N LEU A 38 8.31 -12.17 -21.47
CA LEU A 38 8.47 -10.72 -21.53
C LEU A 38 9.19 -10.23 -20.28
N ARG A 39 10.28 -9.47 -20.46
CA ARG A 39 10.99 -8.79 -19.38
C ARG A 39 10.52 -7.35 -19.29
N CYS A 40 9.84 -7.02 -18.21
CA CYS A 40 9.37 -5.68 -17.92
C CYS A 40 10.32 -5.03 -16.91
N PRO A 41 10.99 -3.90 -17.24
CA PRO A 41 11.73 -3.14 -16.25
C PRO A 41 10.75 -2.60 -15.21
N CYS A 42 11.07 -2.76 -13.93
CA CYS A 42 10.27 -2.26 -12.84
C CYS A 42 11.16 -1.70 -11.73
N PHE A 43 10.62 -0.80 -10.92
CA PHE A 43 11.29 -0.27 -9.75
C PHE A 43 10.30 -0.26 -8.60
N LEU A 44 10.69 -0.91 -7.50
CA LEU A 44 9.87 -0.98 -6.30
C LEU A 44 10.49 -0.09 -5.23
N SER A 45 9.78 0.98 -4.86
CA SER A 45 10.17 1.86 -3.78
C SER A 45 9.23 1.73 -2.59
N THR A 46 9.79 1.80 -1.38
CA THR A 46 9.00 1.87 -0.16
C THR A 46 8.41 3.27 -0.02
N LEU A 47 7.10 3.37 -0.15
CA LEU A 47 6.38 4.63 0.02
C LEU A 47 6.12 4.96 1.51
N HIS A 48 5.70 3.95 2.28
CA HIS A 48 5.37 4.09 3.71
C HIS A 48 5.46 2.75 4.42
N VAL A 49 5.85 2.80 5.70
CA VAL A 49 5.84 1.64 6.62
C VAL A 49 4.95 2.00 7.80
N GLY A 50 3.91 1.21 8.02
CA GLY A 50 2.97 1.38 9.13
C GLY A 50 2.76 0.09 9.90
N GLY A 51 2.32 0.22 11.16
CA GLY A 51 2.05 -0.92 12.04
C GLY A 51 0.75 -1.68 11.73
N THR A 52 -0.25 -1.00 11.17
CA THR A 52 -1.54 -1.61 10.81
C THR A 52 -1.92 -1.31 9.37
N ILE A 53 -2.77 -2.14 8.78
CA ILE A 53 -3.27 -1.94 7.41
C ILE A 53 -4.05 -0.62 7.33
N ARG A 54 -4.86 -0.31 8.34
CA ARG A 54 -5.66 0.92 8.40
C ARG A 54 -4.80 2.18 8.40
N SER A 55 -3.67 2.22 9.10
CA SER A 55 -2.79 3.40 9.06
C SER A 55 -2.12 3.58 7.70
N CYS A 56 -1.69 2.48 7.07
CA CYS A 56 -1.15 2.51 5.71
C CYS A 56 -2.17 3.00 4.68
N GLN A 57 -3.43 2.58 4.80
CA GLN A 57 -4.52 3.04 3.93
C GLN A 57 -4.81 4.54 4.10
N LYS A 58 -4.88 5.03 5.35
CA LYS A 58 -5.04 6.47 5.63
C LYS A 58 -3.92 7.30 5.00
N PHE A 59 -2.67 6.84 5.15
CA PHE A 59 -1.53 7.45 4.49
C PHE A 59 -1.68 7.44 2.96
N LEU A 60 -2.05 6.29 2.36
CA LEU A 60 -2.17 6.15 0.91
C LEU A 60 -3.24 7.08 0.33
N ILE A 61 -4.38 7.24 1.01
CA ILE A 61 -5.43 8.19 0.62
C ILE A 61 -4.88 9.62 0.61
N GLN A 62 -4.16 10.02 1.67
CA GLN A 62 -3.57 11.36 1.75
C GLN A 62 -2.50 11.58 0.69
N TYR A 63 -1.68 10.56 0.41
CA TYR A 63 -0.68 10.58 -0.64
C TYR A 63 -1.32 10.77 -2.02
N ASN A 64 -2.33 9.96 -2.36
CA ASN A 64 -3.03 10.05 -3.64
C ASN A 64 -3.71 11.41 -3.83
N ARG A 65 -4.31 11.98 -2.78
CA ARG A 65 -4.88 13.33 -2.81
C ARG A 65 -3.83 14.39 -3.18
N ARG A 66 -2.63 14.32 -2.59
CA ARG A 66 -1.53 15.25 -2.93
C ARG A 66 -1.06 15.06 -4.37
N GLN A 67 -0.89 13.81 -4.82
CA GLN A 67 -0.48 13.51 -6.19
C GLN A 67 -1.47 14.05 -7.23
N LEU A 68 -2.78 13.86 -7.00
CA LEU A 68 -3.81 14.40 -7.89
C LEU A 68 -3.77 15.93 -7.98
N LEU A 69 -3.54 16.62 -6.86
CA LEU A 69 -3.41 18.08 -6.86
C LEU A 69 -2.16 18.55 -7.62
N THR A 70 -1.02 17.87 -7.44
CA THR A 70 0.21 18.15 -8.19
C THR A 70 0.02 17.90 -9.69
N LEU A 71 -0.64 16.79 -10.07
CA LEU A 71 -0.96 16.50 -11.47
C LEU A 71 -1.87 17.58 -12.07
N LEU A 72 -2.92 18.00 -11.35
CA LEU A 72 -3.83 19.06 -11.81
C LEU A 72 -3.11 20.39 -12.08
N GLN A 73 -2.09 20.73 -11.29
CA GLN A 73 -1.28 21.94 -11.49
C GLN A 73 -0.37 21.84 -12.72
N ASN A 74 0.11 20.64 -13.04
CA ASN A 74 1.07 20.40 -14.12
C ASN A 74 0.40 20.07 -15.47
N CYS A 75 -0.92 19.82 -15.49
CA CYS A 75 -1.64 19.53 -16.72
C CYS A 75 -1.68 20.74 -17.66
N THR A 76 -1.25 20.54 -18.90
CA THR A 76 -1.34 21.52 -19.99
C THR A 76 -2.60 21.35 -20.85
N ASN A 77 -3.26 20.19 -20.76
CA ASN A 77 -4.46 19.86 -21.53
C ASN A 77 -5.73 20.06 -20.69
N GLU A 78 -6.70 20.82 -21.23
CA GLU A 78 -7.93 21.16 -20.54
C GLU A 78 -8.85 19.95 -20.35
N GLU A 79 -8.85 18.98 -21.27
CA GLU A 79 -9.65 17.75 -21.14
C GLU A 79 -9.15 16.87 -19.97
N GLU A 80 -7.83 16.72 -19.84
CA GLU A 80 -7.21 15.98 -18.74
C GLU A 80 -7.46 16.68 -17.42
N ARG A 81 -7.36 18.02 -17.41
CA ARG A 81 -7.67 18.85 -16.24
C ARG A 81 -9.10 18.65 -15.76
N GLN A 82 -10.08 18.60 -16.66
CA GLN A 82 -11.47 18.35 -16.32
C GLN A 82 -11.68 16.96 -15.70
N ARG A 83 -11.05 15.91 -16.27
CA ARG A 83 -11.11 14.55 -15.71
C ARG A 83 -10.52 14.48 -14.31
N ILE A 84 -9.32 15.06 -14.11
CA ILE A 84 -8.67 15.08 -12.79
C ILE A 84 -9.54 15.86 -11.79
N ARG A 85 -10.12 17.00 -12.21
CA ARG A 85 -11.03 17.78 -11.35
C ARG A 85 -12.26 16.96 -10.94
N GLN A 86 -12.87 16.20 -11.84
CA GLN A 86 -13.97 15.30 -11.52
C GLN A 86 -13.53 14.20 -10.53
N SER A 87 -12.36 13.58 -10.76
CA SER A 87 -11.82 12.56 -9.85
C SER A 87 -11.58 13.13 -8.45
N VAL A 88 -10.99 14.34 -8.34
CA VAL A 88 -10.77 15.02 -7.05
C VAL A 88 -12.09 15.32 -6.34
N LEU A 89 -13.10 15.83 -7.06
CA LEU A 89 -14.42 16.12 -6.51
C LEU A 89 -15.15 14.85 -6.04
N SER A 90 -14.94 13.71 -6.72
CA SER A 90 -15.54 12.42 -6.35
C SER A 90 -14.89 11.73 -5.15
N CYS A 91 -13.74 12.21 -4.67
CA CYS A 91 -12.96 11.59 -3.58
C CYS A 91 -13.43 11.95 -2.16
N SER A 92 -14.67 12.40 -1.99
CA SER A 92 -15.34 12.55 -0.68
C SER A 92 -15.63 11.17 -0.11
N LEU A 93 -14.84 10.77 0.89
CA LEU A 93 -15.14 9.57 1.68
C LEU A 93 -16.32 9.90 2.60
N THR A 94 -17.48 9.28 2.37
CA THR A 94 -18.48 9.09 3.42
C THR A 94 -17.86 8.18 4.47
N GLU A 95 -17.77 8.66 5.71
CA GLU A 95 -17.28 7.84 6.83
C GLU A 95 -18.24 6.68 7.08
N GLU A 96 -17.92 5.49 6.59
CA GLU A 96 -18.60 4.28 7.03
C GLU A 96 -18.14 3.96 8.45
N GLN A 97 -19.09 4.01 9.38
CA GLN A 97 -18.90 3.71 10.80
C GLN A 97 -18.28 2.32 10.94
N SER A 98 -17.13 2.26 11.61
CA SER A 98 -16.38 1.02 11.79
C SER A 98 -17.05 0.21 12.89
N HIS A 99 -17.73 -0.89 12.53
CA HIS A 99 -18.10 -1.92 13.48
C HIS A 99 -16.81 -2.50 14.09
N SER A 100 -16.64 -2.37 15.40
CA SER A 100 -15.61 -3.03 16.18
C SER A 100 -15.87 -4.54 16.15
N GLY A 101 -15.07 -5.28 15.39
CA GLY A 101 -14.98 -6.74 15.51
C GLY A 101 -14.01 -7.07 16.62
N GLU A 102 -14.50 -7.77 17.63
CA GLU A 102 -13.80 -8.28 18.79
C GLU A 102 -12.58 -9.13 18.36
N GLU A 103 -11.44 -8.92 19.01
CA GLU A 103 -10.25 -9.76 18.86
C GLU A 103 -10.51 -11.02 19.71
N GLU A 104 -10.71 -12.18 19.06
CA GLU A 104 -10.63 -13.47 19.75
C GLU A 104 -9.15 -13.73 20.05
N GLU A 105 -8.83 -13.77 21.35
CA GLU A 105 -7.55 -14.21 21.89
C GLU A 105 -7.42 -15.71 21.63
N GLU A 106 -6.52 -16.13 20.74
CA GLU A 106 -6.10 -17.52 20.69
C GLU A 106 -5.05 -17.75 21.78
N GLU A 107 -5.45 -18.50 22.81
CA GLU A 107 -4.58 -19.07 23.85
C GLU A 107 -3.67 -20.12 23.21
N ASP A 108 -2.38 -19.81 23.06
CA ASP A 108 -1.37 -20.83 22.76
C ASP A 108 -1.12 -21.65 24.05
N GLU A 109 -1.64 -22.87 24.09
CA GLU A 109 -1.30 -23.90 25.09
C GLU A 109 0.22 -24.20 25.04
N ASP A 110 0.89 -23.96 26.16
CA ASP A 110 2.30 -24.28 26.43
C ASP A 110 2.47 -25.81 26.55
N ASP A 111 2.89 -26.46 25.45
CA ASP A 111 3.29 -27.87 25.44
C ASP A 111 4.68 -28.02 26.08
N GLY A 112 4.73 -28.89 27.08
CA GLY A 112 5.83 -28.99 28.03
C GLY A 112 7.13 -29.54 27.44
N THR A 113 8.23 -29.09 28.03
CA THR A 113 9.48 -29.86 28.08
C THR A 113 9.97 -29.91 29.52
N GLU A 114 9.69 -31.01 30.21
CA GLU A 114 10.47 -31.46 31.37
C GLU A 114 11.88 -31.81 30.88
N THR A 115 12.89 -31.16 31.44
CA THR A 115 14.27 -31.64 31.41
C THR A 115 14.91 -31.43 32.77
N ASP A 116 15.47 -32.54 33.27
CA ASP A 116 16.31 -32.80 34.45
C ASP A 116 15.61 -33.09 35.79
#